data_AF-A0A5Z4EG29-F1
#
_entry.id   AF-A0A5Z4EG29-F1
#
_cell.length_a   1.000
_cell.length_b   1.000
_cell.length_c   1.000
_cell.angle_alpha   90.00
_cell.angle_beta   90.00
_cell.angle_gamma   90.00
#
_symmetry.space_group_name_H-M   'P 1'
#
loop_
_entity.id
_entity.type
_entity.pdbx_description
1 polymer ?
#
loop_
_entity_poly.entity_id
_entity_poly.type
_entity_poly.pdbx_seq_one_letter_code
_entity_poly.pdbx_strand_id
1 'polypeptide(L)'
;MVKFVGDIEGQKKYLEAKISEIGYHLPSNSIDKDYRAYQQRVLRHLIVHGKEENWANGFLTKVERDYLFSTPSEIDMEWYRNDPRASLWLACTLYSDRPELPGLSGDNFDYLSPKNLQPDHNVRIQKIKIAIDNWPRFFEVLSSEYIRKKGMEWASLMDKHDLFRLVRSSKVDVSGWLKTYIQERTPMALNRVCGNSPDEIFAWCYASYFIWRKENSHNPDSIELIERKFKGSWSTQKNRIKNKEEKKLKTVNINIPENIHNMLRYLAVEGNISNDKVIEHAVKAAYDRIKKHSK
;
A
#
# COMPACT_ATOMS: atom_id res chain seq x y z
N MET A 1 15.38 22.14 -11.59
CA MET A 1 15.79 21.09 -12.54
C MET A 1 15.28 19.77 -11.98
N VAL A 2 14.29 19.15 -12.63
CA VAL A 2 13.74 17.86 -12.18
C VAL A 2 14.78 16.78 -12.46
N LYS A 3 15.25 16.08 -11.42
CA LYS A 3 16.18 14.96 -11.61
C LYS A 3 15.38 13.77 -12.14
N PHE A 4 15.75 13.28 -13.31
CA PHE A 4 15.24 12.03 -13.85
C PHE A 4 16.03 10.89 -13.22
N VAL A 5 15.32 9.85 -12.77
CA VAL A 5 15.97 8.61 -12.31
C VAL A 5 16.23 7.76 -13.55
N GLY A 6 17.13 8.24 -14.40
CA GLY A 6 17.65 7.43 -15.49
C GLY A 6 18.63 6.42 -14.90
N ASP A 7 18.23 5.15 -14.83
CA ASP A 7 19.22 4.08 -14.73
C ASP A 7 20.08 4.12 -16.00
N ILE A 8 21.40 4.26 -15.84
CA ILE A 8 22.38 4.26 -16.94
C ILE A 8 22.19 3.01 -17.80
N GLU A 9 21.91 1.87 -17.15
CA GLU A 9 21.68 0.61 -17.82
C GLU A 9 20.36 0.61 -18.60
N GLY A 10 19.30 1.18 -18.03
CA GLY A 10 18.03 1.41 -18.72
C GLY A 10 18.17 2.29 -19.97
N GLN A 11 18.96 3.36 -19.88
CA GLN A 11 19.24 4.26 -21.02
C GLN A 11 19.97 3.54 -22.15
N LYS A 12 20.99 2.73 -21.81
CA LYS A 12 21.72 1.91 -22.77
C LYS A 12 20.80 0.90 -23.46
N LYS A 13 20.03 0.12 -22.69
CA LYS A 13 19.08 -0.87 -23.24
C LYS A 13 18.03 -0.24 -24.14
N TYR A 14 17.54 0.95 -23.82
CA TYR A 14 16.61 1.65 -24.69
C TYR A 14 17.25 2.05 -26.01
N LEU A 15 18.46 2.59 -25.96
CA LEU A 15 19.21 2.95 -27.17
C LEU A 15 19.54 1.71 -28.01
N GLU A 16 19.95 0.59 -27.40
CA GLU A 16 20.16 -0.70 -28.09
C GLU A 16 18.93 -1.14 -28.89
N ALA A 17 17.75 -1.06 -28.26
CA ALA A 17 16.51 -1.45 -28.91
C ALA A 17 16.15 -0.50 -30.06
N LYS A 18 16.34 0.81 -29.89
CA LYS A 18 16.13 1.81 -30.96
C LYS A 18 17.10 1.69 -32.12
N ILE A 19 18.34 1.28 -31.87
CA ILE A 19 19.31 0.98 -32.92
C ILE A 19 18.92 -0.30 -33.67
N SER A 20 18.39 -1.29 -32.96
CA SER A 20 17.88 -2.53 -33.56
C SER A 20 16.69 -2.28 -34.49
N GLU A 21 15.80 -1.33 -34.16
CA GLU A 21 14.67 -0.93 -35.02
C GLU A 21 15.11 -0.35 -36.37
N ILE A 22 16.23 0.37 -36.40
CA ILE A 22 16.79 0.94 -37.64
C ILE A 22 17.74 -0.03 -38.36
N GLY A 23 17.77 -1.30 -37.94
CA GLY A 23 18.44 -2.41 -38.62
C GLY A 23 19.88 -2.68 -38.19
N TYR A 24 20.36 -2.08 -37.10
CA TYR A 24 21.72 -2.29 -36.60
C TYR A 24 21.73 -3.06 -35.29
N HIS A 25 22.63 -4.03 -35.14
CA HIS A 25 22.81 -4.74 -33.88
C HIS A 25 24.11 -4.28 -33.19
N LEU A 26 23.97 -3.49 -32.13
CA LEU A 26 25.12 -2.93 -31.41
C LEU A 26 24.87 -2.92 -29.89
N PRO A 27 24.88 -4.08 -29.21
CA PRO A 27 24.65 -4.14 -27.77
C PRO A 27 25.73 -3.36 -27.00
N SER A 28 25.36 -2.75 -25.88
CA SER A 28 26.30 -2.14 -24.93
C SER A 28 27.15 -3.20 -24.26
N ASN A 29 28.36 -2.84 -23.84
CA ASN A 29 29.29 -3.77 -23.21
C ASN A 29 30.16 -3.07 -22.15
N SER A 30 31.11 -3.82 -21.58
CA SER A 30 31.99 -3.34 -20.50
C SER A 30 32.90 -2.17 -20.89
N ILE A 31 33.08 -1.89 -22.20
CA ILE A 31 33.83 -0.73 -22.70
C ILE A 31 33.02 0.56 -22.52
N ASP A 32 31.69 0.46 -22.55
CA ASP A 32 30.78 1.58 -22.39
C ASP A 32 30.61 1.93 -20.90
N LYS A 33 31.58 2.66 -20.34
CA LYS A 33 31.58 2.99 -18.90
C LYS A 33 30.33 3.76 -18.44
N ASP A 34 29.75 4.54 -19.33
CA ASP A 34 28.52 5.30 -19.10
C ASP A 34 27.67 5.35 -20.38
N TYR A 35 26.50 5.99 -20.30
CA TYR A 35 25.61 6.16 -21.45
C TYR A 35 26.23 7.01 -22.56
N ARG A 36 27.05 8.00 -22.22
CA ARG A 36 27.68 8.91 -23.19
C ARG A 36 28.75 8.20 -24.02
N ALA A 37 29.54 7.34 -23.40
CA ALA A 37 30.49 6.47 -24.07
C ALA A 37 29.79 5.54 -25.07
N TYR A 38 28.66 4.95 -24.65
CA TYR A 38 27.84 4.13 -25.54
C TYR A 38 27.28 4.96 -26.70
N GLN A 39 26.68 6.12 -26.45
CA GLN A 39 26.19 7.04 -27.49
C GLN A 39 27.29 7.39 -28.51
N GLN A 40 28.52 7.67 -28.07
CA GLN A 40 29.62 7.95 -29.00
C GLN A 40 30.00 6.75 -29.86
N ARG A 41 29.96 5.53 -29.29
CA ARG A 41 30.21 4.29 -30.04
C ARG A 41 29.13 4.07 -31.09
N VAL A 42 27.88 4.30 -30.73
CA VAL A 42 26.72 4.25 -31.64
C VAL A 42 26.87 5.29 -32.76
N LEU A 43 27.20 6.55 -32.43
CA LEU A 43 27.40 7.61 -33.41
C LEU A 43 28.45 7.22 -34.46
N ARG A 44 29.63 6.77 -34.00
CA ARG A 44 30.70 6.31 -34.90
C ARG A 44 30.26 5.14 -35.76
N HIS A 45 29.55 4.17 -35.18
CA HIS A 45 29.03 3.03 -35.91
C HIS A 45 28.06 3.45 -37.02
N LEU A 46 27.12 4.35 -36.73
CA LEU A 46 26.16 4.86 -37.72
C LEU A 46 26.86 5.61 -38.87
N ILE A 47 27.85 6.45 -38.55
CA ILE A 47 28.62 7.21 -39.56
C ILE A 47 29.42 6.26 -40.46
N VAL A 48 30.11 5.25 -39.88
CA VAL A 48 30.85 4.24 -40.65
C VAL A 48 29.95 3.45 -41.60
N HIS A 49 28.68 3.27 -41.24
CA HIS A 49 27.68 2.61 -42.09
C HIS A 49 26.89 3.58 -42.99
N GLY A 50 27.45 4.77 -43.26
CA GLY A 50 26.95 5.69 -44.28
C GLY A 50 25.80 6.59 -43.84
N LYS A 51 25.49 6.68 -42.54
CA LYS A 51 24.54 7.69 -42.04
C LYS A 51 25.21 9.05 -41.92
N GLU A 52 24.52 10.09 -42.36
CA GLU A 52 24.98 11.47 -42.17
C GLU A 52 25.08 11.80 -40.67
N GLU A 53 26.13 12.55 -40.30
CA GLU A 53 26.37 12.94 -38.91
C GLU A 53 25.20 13.73 -38.31
N ASN A 54 24.60 14.64 -39.08
CA ASN A 54 23.42 15.40 -38.64
C ASN A 54 22.22 14.48 -38.34
N TRP A 55 21.99 13.48 -39.20
CA TRP A 55 20.93 12.51 -38.98
C TRP A 55 21.21 11.66 -37.74
N ALA A 56 22.44 11.17 -37.56
CA ALA A 56 22.82 10.32 -36.43
C ALA A 56 22.71 11.09 -35.10
N ASN A 57 23.16 12.35 -35.05
CA ASN A 57 23.01 13.21 -33.89
C ASN A 57 21.52 13.51 -33.59
N GLY A 58 20.71 13.76 -34.63
CA GLY A 58 19.27 13.95 -34.51
C GLY A 58 18.55 12.71 -33.96
N PHE A 59 18.93 11.52 -34.43
CA PHE A 59 18.44 10.25 -33.92
C PHE A 59 18.77 10.05 -32.44
N LEU A 60 20.04 10.20 -32.04
CA LEU A 60 20.46 10.05 -30.64
C LEU A 60 19.73 11.03 -29.70
N THR A 61 19.60 12.29 -30.14
CA THR A 61 18.87 13.33 -29.39
C THR A 61 17.40 12.97 -29.23
N LYS A 62 16.76 12.45 -30.29
CA LYS A 62 15.37 12.00 -30.23
C LYS A 62 15.20 10.82 -29.27
N VAL A 63 16.05 9.80 -29.37
CA VAL A 63 16.03 8.63 -28.49
C VAL A 63 16.20 9.04 -27.02
N GLU A 64 17.13 9.94 -26.72
CA GLU A 64 17.31 10.45 -25.36
C GLU A 64 16.08 11.22 -24.86
N ARG A 65 15.47 12.05 -25.70
CA ARG A 65 14.24 12.76 -25.35
C ARG A 65 13.08 11.80 -25.09
N ASP A 66 12.90 10.80 -25.95
CA ASP A 66 11.84 9.79 -25.82
C ASP A 66 12.04 8.94 -24.56
N TYR A 67 13.30 8.62 -24.22
CA TYR A 67 13.65 7.95 -22.96
C TYR A 67 13.23 8.78 -21.75
N LEU A 68 13.59 10.08 -21.74
CA LEU A 68 13.28 10.97 -20.62
C LEU A 68 11.77 11.18 -20.47
N PHE A 69 11.02 11.23 -21.57
CA PHE A 69 9.57 11.38 -21.54
C PHE A 69 8.84 10.12 -21.06
N SER A 70 9.37 8.93 -21.40
CA SER A 70 8.78 7.64 -21.03
C SER A 70 9.07 7.21 -19.59
N THR A 71 10.12 7.77 -18.96
CA THR A 71 10.59 7.40 -17.62
C THR A 71 9.98 8.34 -16.56
N PRO A 72 9.44 7.83 -15.44
CA PRO A 72 8.91 8.67 -14.36
C PRO A 72 10.01 9.57 -13.77
N SER A 73 9.67 10.81 -13.44
CA SER A 73 10.57 11.72 -12.72
C SER A 73 10.64 11.38 -11.24
N GLU A 74 11.61 11.95 -10.49
CA GLU A 74 11.63 11.83 -9.03
C GLU A 74 10.33 12.29 -8.37
N ILE A 75 9.70 13.34 -8.91
CA ILE A 75 8.42 13.87 -8.40
C ILE A 75 7.30 12.85 -8.62
N ASP A 76 7.27 12.18 -9.78
CA ASP A 76 6.27 11.16 -10.10
C ASP A 76 6.38 9.94 -9.18
N MET A 77 7.53 9.74 -8.53
CA MET A 77 7.80 8.58 -7.66
C MET A 77 7.69 8.88 -6.16
N GLU A 78 7.73 10.16 -5.77
CA GLU A 78 7.75 10.57 -4.35
C GLU A 78 6.59 10.00 -3.54
N TRP A 79 5.38 9.96 -4.13
CA TRP A 79 4.16 9.55 -3.46
C TRP A 79 4.16 8.09 -2.99
N TYR A 80 4.93 7.21 -3.63
CA TYR A 80 5.05 5.80 -3.21
C TYR A 80 6.40 5.49 -2.57
N ARG A 81 7.45 6.27 -2.86
CA ARG A 81 8.81 6.05 -2.34
C ARG A 81 8.93 6.33 -0.84
N ASN A 82 8.06 7.19 -0.31
CA ASN A 82 8.09 7.60 1.10
C ASN A 82 6.88 7.09 1.90
N ASP A 83 6.02 6.27 1.30
CA ASP A 83 4.80 5.76 1.93
C ASP A 83 4.70 4.23 1.75
N PRO A 84 4.92 3.45 2.83
CA PRO A 84 4.79 2.00 2.79
C PRO A 84 3.45 1.51 2.25
N ARG A 85 2.36 2.24 2.54
CA ARG A 85 0.99 1.89 2.13
C ARG A 85 0.82 2.06 0.63
N ALA A 86 1.28 3.20 0.11
CA ALA A 86 1.26 3.49 -1.31
C ALA A 86 2.12 2.50 -2.10
N SER A 87 3.34 2.19 -1.62
CA SER A 87 4.23 1.23 -2.29
C SER A 87 3.60 -0.17 -2.40
N LEU A 88 2.96 -0.66 -1.33
CA LEU A 88 2.34 -1.99 -1.37
C LEU A 88 1.11 -2.01 -2.27
N TRP A 89 0.28 -0.96 -2.21
CA TRP A 89 -0.88 -0.82 -3.09
C TRP A 89 -0.47 -0.75 -4.56
N LEU A 90 0.55 0.04 -4.88
CA LEU A 90 1.09 0.18 -6.24
C LEU A 90 1.64 -1.15 -6.75
N ALA A 91 2.47 -1.86 -5.96
CA ALA A 91 3.01 -3.16 -6.35
C ALA A 91 1.91 -4.18 -6.65
N CYS A 92 0.87 -4.24 -5.82
CA CYS A 92 -0.26 -5.12 -6.07
C CYS A 92 -1.05 -4.71 -7.33
N THR A 93 -1.24 -3.40 -7.54
CA THR A 93 -1.99 -2.87 -8.68
C THR A 93 -1.24 -3.12 -9.99
N LEU A 94 0.08 -2.90 -10.01
CA LEU A 94 0.95 -3.25 -11.13
C LEU A 94 0.85 -4.73 -11.50
N TYR A 95 0.89 -5.61 -10.49
CA TYR A 95 0.73 -7.04 -10.71
C TYR A 95 -0.65 -7.41 -11.25
N SER A 96 -1.72 -6.76 -10.79
CA SER A 96 -3.08 -7.02 -11.26
C SER A 96 -3.35 -6.47 -12.66
N ASP A 97 -2.83 -5.29 -12.98
CA ASP A 97 -3.03 -4.63 -14.27
C ASP A 97 -2.14 -5.24 -15.38
N ARG A 98 -1.23 -6.18 -15.05
CA ARG A 98 -0.32 -6.84 -16.01
C ARG A 98 -0.97 -7.38 -17.30
N PRO A 99 -2.19 -7.97 -17.33
CA PRO A 99 -2.76 -8.51 -18.56
C PRO A 99 -3.18 -7.40 -19.53
N GLU A 100 -3.43 -6.20 -19.01
CA GLU A 100 -3.81 -5.00 -19.76
C GLU A 100 -2.57 -4.19 -20.19
N LEU A 101 -1.38 -4.59 -19.75
CA LEU A 101 -0.12 -3.91 -20.02
C LEU A 101 0.73 -4.75 -21.00
N PRO A 102 0.59 -4.51 -22.32
CA PRO A 102 1.24 -5.34 -23.32
C PRO A 102 2.78 -5.27 -23.19
N GLY A 103 3.42 -6.45 -23.19
CA GLY A 103 4.86 -6.64 -22.96
C GLY A 103 5.28 -6.87 -21.49
N LEU A 104 4.36 -6.72 -20.53
CA LEU A 104 4.54 -7.22 -19.15
C LEU A 104 3.99 -8.64 -18.96
N SER A 105 3.62 -9.31 -20.05
CA SER A 105 3.07 -10.67 -20.07
C SER A 105 4.17 -11.73 -20.04
N GLY A 106 4.35 -12.39 -18.90
CA GLY A 106 5.25 -13.53 -18.68
C GLY A 106 5.69 -13.67 -17.22
N ASP A 107 6.36 -14.78 -16.88
CA ASP A 107 6.86 -15.12 -15.52
C ASP A 107 7.84 -14.07 -14.93
N ASN A 108 8.30 -13.12 -15.77
CA ASN A 108 9.23 -12.05 -15.42
C ASN A 108 8.70 -11.03 -14.40
N PHE A 109 7.44 -11.08 -13.97
CA PHE A 109 6.86 -10.16 -12.98
C PHE A 109 6.34 -10.84 -11.71
N ASP A 110 6.59 -12.14 -11.53
CA ASP A 110 6.12 -12.90 -10.37
C ASP A 110 6.74 -12.44 -9.05
N TYR A 111 7.82 -11.65 -9.09
CA TYR A 111 8.40 -11.00 -7.92
C TYR A 111 7.51 -9.88 -7.34
N LEU A 112 6.52 -9.39 -8.10
CA LEU A 112 5.48 -8.47 -7.61
C LEU A 112 4.23 -9.20 -7.13
N SER A 113 4.16 -10.53 -7.28
CA SER A 113 2.97 -11.27 -6.89
C SER A 113 2.69 -11.12 -5.39
N PRO A 114 1.42 -11.09 -4.97
CA PRO A 114 1.01 -11.08 -3.57
C PRO A 114 1.72 -12.10 -2.66
N LYS A 115 2.10 -13.25 -3.22
CA LYS A 115 2.74 -14.35 -2.49
C LYS A 115 4.25 -14.17 -2.37
N ASN A 116 4.90 -13.62 -3.39
CA ASN A 116 6.37 -13.52 -3.44
C ASN A 116 6.90 -12.14 -3.02
N LEU A 117 6.04 -11.12 -3.00
CA LEU A 117 6.42 -9.78 -2.62
C LEU A 117 6.71 -9.72 -1.11
N GLN A 118 7.99 -9.50 -0.77
CA GLN A 118 8.41 -9.38 0.62
C GLN A 118 7.74 -8.17 1.30
N PRO A 119 7.35 -8.29 2.59
CA PRO A 119 6.70 -7.22 3.33
C PRO A 119 7.72 -6.23 3.90
N ASP A 120 8.58 -5.69 3.04
CA ASP A 120 9.56 -4.66 3.36
C ASP A 120 9.44 -3.52 2.34
N HIS A 121 9.23 -2.31 2.83
CA HIS A 121 9.04 -1.13 1.99
C HIS A 121 10.21 -0.87 1.01
N ASN A 122 11.45 -0.97 1.47
CA ASN A 122 12.62 -0.68 0.64
C ASN A 122 12.79 -1.73 -0.46
N VAL A 123 12.59 -3.00 -0.12
CA VAL A 123 12.59 -4.10 -1.10
C VAL A 123 11.48 -3.88 -2.13
N ARG A 124 10.27 -3.49 -1.71
CA ARG A 124 9.17 -3.20 -2.64
C ARG A 124 9.49 -2.07 -3.61
N ILE A 125 10.10 -0.98 -3.14
CA ILE A 125 10.53 0.12 -4.02
C ILE A 125 11.48 -0.38 -5.10
N GLN A 126 12.47 -1.20 -4.73
CA GLN A 126 13.41 -1.77 -5.71
C GLN A 126 12.69 -2.67 -6.73
N LYS A 127 11.72 -3.48 -6.29
CA LYS A 127 10.93 -4.31 -7.20
C LYS A 127 10.06 -3.47 -8.16
N ILE A 128 9.41 -2.42 -7.67
CA ILE A 128 8.64 -1.49 -8.51
C ILE A 128 9.57 -0.81 -9.51
N LYS A 129 10.76 -0.38 -9.08
CA LYS A 129 11.76 0.22 -9.96
C LYS A 129 12.17 -0.74 -11.08
N ILE A 130 12.50 -1.99 -10.75
CA ILE A 130 12.82 -3.03 -11.76
C ILE A 130 11.66 -3.20 -12.74
N ALA A 131 10.41 -3.08 -12.30
CA ALA A 131 9.26 -3.17 -13.18
C ALA A 131 9.13 -1.97 -14.13
N ILE A 132 9.44 -0.76 -13.66
CA ILE A 132 9.50 0.45 -14.47
C ILE A 132 10.65 0.39 -15.47
N ASP A 133 11.83 -0.08 -15.05
CA ASP A 133 13.02 -0.16 -15.91
C ASP A 133 12.82 -1.14 -17.07
N ASN A 134 12.14 -2.26 -16.80
CA ASN A 134 11.75 -3.28 -17.78
C ASN A 134 10.41 -2.98 -18.47
N TRP A 135 9.81 -1.81 -18.23
CA TRP A 135 8.52 -1.47 -18.83
C TRP A 135 8.63 -1.46 -20.35
N PRO A 136 7.70 -2.10 -21.07
CA PRO A 136 7.69 -2.10 -22.52
C PRO A 136 7.57 -0.69 -23.09
N ARG A 137 8.66 -0.16 -23.66
CA ARG A 137 8.76 1.25 -24.07
C ARG A 137 8.20 1.54 -25.47
N PHE A 138 7.52 0.55 -26.08
CA PHE A 138 7.00 0.58 -27.45
C PHE A 138 5.47 0.55 -27.51
N PHE A 139 4.79 0.60 -26.36
CA PHE A 139 3.34 0.49 -26.28
C PHE A 139 2.69 1.83 -25.94
N GLU A 140 1.37 1.90 -26.16
CA GLU A 140 0.55 3.09 -26.01
C GLU A 140 0.58 3.70 -24.60
N VAL A 141 0.96 2.93 -23.58
CA VAL A 141 1.00 3.39 -22.18
C VAL A 141 2.44 3.53 -21.71
N LEU A 142 2.90 4.77 -21.59
CA LEU A 142 4.21 5.10 -21.01
C LEU A 142 4.23 4.83 -19.50
N SER A 143 5.36 4.36 -18.99
CA SER A 143 5.51 4.09 -17.56
C SER A 143 5.34 5.36 -16.72
N SER A 144 5.83 6.51 -17.19
CA SER A 144 5.63 7.83 -16.59
C SER A 144 4.14 8.19 -16.47
N GLU A 145 3.37 7.99 -17.53
CA GLU A 145 1.93 8.25 -17.56
C GLU A 145 1.16 7.32 -16.63
N TYR A 146 1.50 6.03 -16.62
CA TYR A 146 0.91 5.05 -15.72
C TYR A 146 1.16 5.41 -14.26
N ILE A 147 2.41 5.67 -13.88
CA ILE A 147 2.79 6.02 -12.50
C ILE A 147 2.09 7.30 -12.06
N ARG A 148 2.03 8.33 -12.91
CA ARG A 148 1.30 9.56 -12.62
C ARG A 148 -0.21 9.33 -12.44
N LYS A 149 -0.82 8.52 -13.31
CA LYS A 149 -2.24 8.12 -13.18
C LYS A 149 -2.51 7.40 -11.87
N LYS A 150 -1.64 6.48 -11.47
CA LYS A 150 -1.74 5.75 -10.19
C LYS A 150 -1.52 6.65 -8.98
N GLY A 151 -0.63 7.64 -9.07
CA GLY A 151 -0.47 8.65 -8.03
C GLY A 151 -1.74 9.47 -7.81
N MET A 152 -2.41 9.88 -8.89
CA MET A 152 -3.72 10.57 -8.80
C MET A 152 -4.82 9.65 -8.24
N GLU A 153 -4.85 8.38 -8.64
CA GLU A 153 -5.79 7.37 -8.12
C GLU A 153 -5.58 7.17 -6.61
N TRP A 154 -4.33 7.00 -6.17
CA TRP A 154 -3.95 6.89 -4.76
C TRP A 154 -4.38 8.12 -3.95
N ALA A 155 -4.08 9.32 -4.44
CA ALA A 155 -4.48 10.56 -3.77
C ALA A 155 -6.01 10.65 -3.61
N SER A 156 -6.77 10.30 -4.65
CA SER A 156 -8.23 10.27 -4.60
C SER A 156 -8.78 9.24 -3.60
N LEU A 157 -8.18 8.04 -3.54
CA LEU A 157 -8.53 7.01 -2.57
C LEU A 157 -8.28 7.48 -1.13
N MET A 158 -7.14 8.12 -0.89
CA MET A 158 -6.78 8.67 0.42
C MET A 158 -7.67 9.84 0.84
N ASP A 159 -8.11 10.67 -0.10
CA ASP A 159 -8.99 11.81 0.20
C ASP A 159 -10.42 11.36 0.51
N LYS A 160 -10.99 10.51 -0.37
CA LYS A 160 -12.43 10.18 -0.34
C LYS A 160 -12.76 8.91 0.43
N HIS A 161 -11.80 8.00 0.56
CA HIS A 161 -12.06 6.62 0.98
C HIS A 161 -11.10 6.12 2.07
N ASP A 162 -10.37 7.02 2.75
CA ASP A 162 -9.49 6.64 3.87
C ASP A 162 -10.29 6.22 5.12
N LEU A 163 -10.70 4.95 5.12
CA LEU A 163 -11.40 4.32 6.23
C LEU A 163 -10.60 4.33 7.54
N PHE A 164 -9.27 4.29 7.44
CA PHE A 164 -8.37 4.10 8.59
C PHE A 164 -7.81 5.40 9.15
N ARG A 165 -8.21 6.56 8.61
CA ARG A 165 -7.73 7.89 9.01
C ARG A 165 -7.70 8.10 10.52
N LEU A 166 -8.80 7.73 11.20
CA LEU A 166 -8.97 7.89 12.65
C LEU A 166 -8.24 6.83 13.49
N VAL A 167 -7.88 5.70 12.88
CA VAL A 167 -7.10 4.64 13.54
C VAL A 167 -5.63 5.04 13.61
N ARG A 168 -5.10 5.59 12.51
CA ARG A 168 -3.71 6.04 12.43
C ARG A 168 -3.36 7.15 13.44
N SER A 169 -4.33 7.96 13.84
CA SER A 169 -4.13 9.00 14.87
C SER A 169 -4.12 8.46 16.31
N SER A 170 -4.31 7.16 16.51
CA SER A 170 -4.26 6.52 17.83
C SER A 170 -2.85 6.55 18.39
N LYS A 171 -2.71 6.89 19.68
CA LYS A 171 -1.43 6.79 20.42
C LYS A 171 -1.08 5.35 20.79
N VAL A 172 -2.05 4.45 20.73
CA VAL A 172 -1.89 3.03 21.07
C VAL A 172 -1.80 2.25 19.77
N ASP A 173 -0.85 1.31 19.71
CA ASP A 173 -0.75 0.36 18.59
C ASP A 173 -2.00 -0.53 18.54
N VAL A 174 -2.71 -0.41 17.42
CA VAL A 174 -3.95 -1.12 17.11
C VAL A 174 -3.83 -1.90 15.80
N SER A 175 -2.61 -2.01 15.26
CA SER A 175 -2.32 -2.67 13.99
C SER A 175 -2.81 -4.12 13.99
N GLY A 176 -2.54 -4.88 15.06
CA GLY A 176 -3.00 -6.26 15.20
C GLY A 176 -4.52 -6.40 15.15
N TRP A 177 -5.25 -5.53 15.86
CA TRP A 177 -6.72 -5.50 15.81
C TRP A 177 -7.24 -5.17 14.40
N LEU A 178 -6.64 -4.17 13.76
CA LEU A 178 -7.04 -3.73 12.42
C LEU A 178 -6.84 -4.85 11.39
N LYS A 179 -5.70 -5.56 11.47
CA LYS A 179 -5.40 -6.72 10.63
C LYS A 179 -6.47 -7.79 10.75
N THR A 180 -6.80 -8.20 11.98
CA THR A 180 -7.86 -9.20 12.23
C THR A 180 -9.20 -8.73 11.67
N TYR A 181 -9.57 -7.46 11.92
CA TYR A 181 -10.82 -6.91 11.42
C TYR A 181 -10.94 -6.99 9.89
N ILE A 182 -9.88 -6.60 9.18
CA ILE A 182 -9.87 -6.61 7.71
C ILE A 182 -9.87 -8.05 7.19
N GLN A 183 -9.05 -8.94 7.76
CA GLN A 183 -9.01 -10.35 7.39
C GLN A 183 -10.38 -11.05 7.49
N GLU A 184 -11.17 -10.74 8.52
CA GLU A 184 -12.49 -11.34 8.73
C GLU A 184 -13.60 -10.77 7.84
N ARG A 185 -13.42 -9.55 7.30
CA ARG A 185 -14.51 -8.77 6.67
C ARG A 185 -14.32 -8.52 5.18
N THR A 186 -13.10 -8.62 4.67
CA THR A 186 -12.83 -8.53 3.23
C THR A 186 -12.25 -9.87 2.77
N PRO A 187 -13.07 -10.76 2.16
CA PRO A 187 -12.55 -11.99 1.57
C PRO A 187 -11.63 -11.61 0.42
N MET A 188 -10.32 -11.73 0.62
CA MET A 188 -9.33 -11.36 -0.38
C MET A 188 -9.09 -12.52 -1.33
N ALA A 189 -9.19 -12.26 -2.63
CA ALA A 189 -8.90 -13.26 -3.66
C ALA A 189 -7.43 -13.74 -3.64
N LEU A 190 -6.50 -12.94 -3.08
CA LEU A 190 -5.07 -13.22 -3.05
C LEU A 190 -4.50 -13.04 -1.64
N ASN A 191 -3.90 -14.11 -1.10
CA ASN A 191 -3.13 -14.08 0.14
C ASN A 191 -1.86 -13.25 -0.05
N ARG A 192 -1.90 -11.99 0.39
CA ARG A 192 -0.75 -11.08 0.42
C ARG A 192 0.08 -11.34 1.67
N VAL A 193 1.40 -11.45 1.53
CA VAL A 193 2.30 -11.51 2.69
C VAL A 193 2.19 -10.22 3.49
N CYS A 194 1.95 -10.34 4.79
CA CYS A 194 1.81 -9.22 5.71
C CYS A 194 3.04 -9.17 6.62
N GLY A 195 3.66 -8.00 6.73
CA GLY A 195 4.77 -7.78 7.66
C GLY A 195 4.28 -7.74 9.11
N ASN A 196 5.24 -7.73 10.03
CA ASN A 196 4.96 -7.74 11.47
C ASN A 196 5.05 -6.35 12.12
N SER A 197 5.70 -5.38 11.47
CA SER A 197 5.76 -4.02 12.00
C SER A 197 4.39 -3.32 11.84
N PRO A 198 4.05 -2.36 12.72
CA PRO A 198 2.81 -1.62 12.61
C PRO A 198 2.62 -0.98 11.23
N ASP A 199 3.68 -0.36 10.67
CA ASP A 199 3.64 0.28 9.36
C ASP A 199 3.34 -0.70 8.22
N GLU A 200 3.92 -1.89 8.26
CA GLU A 200 3.68 -2.95 7.26
C GLU A 200 2.28 -3.57 7.41
N ILE A 201 1.79 -3.68 8.64
CA ILE A 201 0.41 -4.10 8.89
C ILE A 201 -0.57 -3.04 8.35
N PHE A 202 -0.32 -1.76 8.59
CA PHE A 202 -1.13 -0.68 8.02
C PHE A 202 -1.07 -0.71 6.49
N ALA A 203 0.12 -0.82 5.90
CA ALA A 203 0.27 -0.94 4.45
C ALA A 203 -0.57 -2.10 3.90
N TRP A 204 -0.51 -3.26 4.55
CA TRP A 204 -1.31 -4.42 4.19
C TRP A 204 -2.81 -4.15 4.30
N CYS A 205 -3.28 -3.50 5.37
CA CYS A 205 -4.70 -3.15 5.54
C CYS A 205 -5.19 -2.18 4.45
N TYR A 206 -4.41 -1.13 4.15
CA TYR A 206 -4.74 -0.15 3.10
C TYR A 206 -4.80 -0.79 1.72
N ALA A 207 -3.74 -1.51 1.32
CA ALA A 207 -3.68 -2.17 0.02
C ALA A 207 -4.86 -3.14 -0.14
N SER A 208 -5.12 -3.92 0.90
CA SER A 208 -6.20 -4.89 0.91
C SER A 208 -7.58 -4.27 0.78
N TYR A 209 -7.87 -3.24 1.57
CA TYR A 209 -9.16 -2.56 1.54
C TYR A 209 -9.40 -1.85 0.20
N PHE A 210 -8.40 -1.13 -0.33
CA PHE A 210 -8.57 -0.41 -1.59
C PHE A 210 -8.71 -1.35 -2.79
N ILE A 211 -7.99 -2.48 -2.81
CA ILE A 211 -8.16 -3.49 -3.87
C ILE A 211 -9.55 -4.13 -3.77
N TRP A 212 -9.96 -4.57 -2.58
CA TRP A 212 -11.29 -5.13 -2.36
C TRP A 212 -12.39 -4.13 -2.76
N ARG A 213 -12.21 -2.84 -2.43
CA ARG A 213 -13.13 -1.77 -2.80
C ARG A 213 -13.21 -1.58 -4.32
N LYS A 214 -12.08 -1.65 -5.03
CA LYS A 214 -12.04 -1.61 -6.51
C LYS A 214 -12.80 -2.80 -7.10
N GLU A 215 -12.58 -4.00 -6.58
CA GLU A 215 -13.27 -5.23 -7.01
C GLU A 215 -14.79 -5.17 -6.76
N ASN A 216 -15.22 -4.47 -5.70
CA ASN A 216 -16.63 -4.34 -5.31
C ASN A 216 -17.26 -3.00 -5.71
N SER A 217 -16.63 -2.23 -6.61
CA SER A 217 -17.12 -0.90 -7.00
C SER A 217 -18.51 -0.92 -7.65
N HIS A 218 -18.92 -2.08 -8.18
CA HIS A 218 -20.24 -2.32 -8.75
C HIS A 218 -21.33 -2.60 -7.70
N ASN A 219 -20.96 -2.72 -6.41
CA ASN A 219 -21.88 -2.97 -5.30
C ASN A 219 -21.66 -1.94 -4.17
N PRO A 220 -22.20 -0.71 -4.31
CA PRO A 220 -22.02 0.37 -3.34
C PRO A 220 -22.53 0.03 -1.94
N ASP A 221 -23.63 -0.72 -1.83
CA ASP A 221 -24.24 -1.10 -0.55
C ASP A 221 -23.29 -1.96 0.30
N SER A 222 -22.54 -2.85 -0.34
CA SER A 222 -21.55 -3.70 0.34
C SER A 222 -20.39 -2.87 0.89
N ILE A 223 -19.94 -1.86 0.15
CA ILE A 223 -18.91 -0.91 0.59
C ILE A 223 -19.43 -0.12 1.78
N GLU A 224 -20.62 0.48 1.67
CA GLU A 224 -21.20 1.28 2.75
C GLU A 224 -21.42 0.46 4.04
N LEU A 225 -21.87 -0.79 3.91
CA LEU A 225 -22.07 -1.69 5.04
C LEU A 225 -20.76 -1.96 5.79
N ILE A 226 -19.66 -2.17 5.09
CA ILE A 226 -18.34 -2.36 5.71
C ILE A 226 -17.86 -1.08 6.38
N GLU A 227 -17.99 0.08 5.73
CA GLU A 227 -17.61 1.37 6.32
C GLU A 227 -18.40 1.66 7.61
N ARG A 228 -19.71 1.38 7.61
CA ARG A 228 -20.58 1.54 8.78
C ARG A 228 -20.20 0.58 9.91
N LYS A 229 -20.02 -0.70 9.60
CA LYS A 229 -19.59 -1.73 10.58
C LYS A 229 -18.22 -1.42 11.16
N PHE A 230 -17.32 -0.86 10.35
CA PHE A 230 -15.99 -0.46 10.78
C PHE A 230 -16.07 0.67 11.80
N LYS A 231 -16.84 1.74 11.51
CA LYS A 231 -17.04 2.87 12.45
C LYS A 231 -17.57 2.39 13.80
N GLY A 232 -18.55 1.48 13.80
CA GLY A 232 -19.07 0.86 15.02
C GLY A 232 -18.01 0.08 15.79
N SER A 233 -17.30 -0.82 15.09
CA SER A 233 -16.26 -1.67 15.69
C SER A 233 -15.09 -0.86 16.24
N TRP A 234 -14.68 0.20 15.53
CA TRP A 234 -13.64 1.12 15.99
C TRP A 234 -14.06 1.91 17.23
N SER A 235 -15.33 2.34 17.30
CA SER A 235 -15.87 2.99 18.51
C SER A 235 -15.77 2.07 19.73
N THR A 236 -16.16 0.80 19.58
CA THR A 236 -16.01 -0.21 20.63
C THR A 236 -14.55 -0.43 21.01
N GLN A 237 -13.65 -0.52 20.03
CA GLN A 237 -12.23 -0.72 20.29
C GLN A 237 -11.59 0.47 21.02
N LYS A 238 -11.93 1.71 20.63
CA LYS A 238 -11.51 2.92 21.36
C LYS A 238 -11.97 2.89 22.82
N ASN A 239 -13.21 2.49 23.08
CA ASN A 239 -13.72 2.36 24.44
C ASN A 239 -12.97 1.30 25.24
N ARG A 240 -12.61 0.16 24.62
CA ARG A 240 -11.78 -0.87 25.26
C ARG A 240 -10.39 -0.34 25.61
N ILE A 241 -9.74 0.38 24.69
CA ILE A 241 -8.43 1.01 24.92
C ILE A 241 -8.52 2.02 26.06
N LYS A 242 -9.52 2.90 26.04
CA LYS A 242 -9.77 3.89 27.10
C LYS A 242 -9.95 3.22 28.46
N ASN A 243 -10.77 2.18 28.52
CA ASN A 243 -11.04 1.48 29.77
C ASN A 243 -9.77 0.79 30.30
N LYS A 244 -8.94 0.21 29.43
CA LYS A 244 -7.71 -0.49 29.80
C LYS A 244 -6.57 0.47 30.20
N GLU A 245 -6.26 1.44 29.34
CA GLU A 245 -5.06 2.29 29.49
C GLU A 245 -5.31 3.49 30.41
N GLU A 246 -6.43 4.20 30.25
CA GLU A 246 -6.73 5.40 31.05
C GLU A 246 -7.36 5.04 32.40
N LYS A 247 -8.43 4.23 32.36
CA LYS A 247 -9.21 3.93 33.57
C LYS A 247 -8.71 2.72 34.36
N LYS A 248 -7.76 1.95 33.79
CA LYS A 248 -7.22 0.71 34.38
C LYS A 248 -8.30 -0.28 34.83
N LEU A 249 -9.41 -0.30 34.11
CA LEU A 249 -10.54 -1.19 34.38
C LEU A 249 -10.25 -2.58 33.80
N LYS A 250 -10.63 -3.61 34.56
CA LYS A 250 -10.66 -4.98 34.08
C LYS A 250 -12.10 -5.38 33.80
N THR A 251 -12.36 -5.87 32.59
CA THR A 251 -13.66 -6.45 32.25
C THR A 251 -13.79 -7.82 32.90
N VAL A 252 -14.91 -8.06 33.58
CA VAL A 252 -15.27 -9.37 34.13
C VAL A 252 -16.57 -9.80 33.46
N ASN A 253 -16.52 -10.90 32.70
CA ASN A 253 -17.71 -11.47 32.06
C ASN A 253 -18.28 -12.55 32.98
N ILE A 254 -19.47 -12.31 33.52
CA ILE A 254 -20.17 -13.22 34.44
C ILE A 254 -21.55 -13.51 33.87
N ASN A 255 -21.91 -14.78 33.76
CA ASN A 255 -23.27 -15.18 33.45
C ASN A 255 -24.08 -15.12 34.74
N ILE A 256 -25.17 -14.35 34.76
CA ILE A 256 -26.09 -14.25 35.89
C ILE A 256 -27.50 -14.68 35.48
N PRO A 257 -28.28 -15.26 36.39
CA PRO A 257 -29.70 -15.54 36.14
C PRO A 257 -30.49 -14.28 35.76
N GLU A 258 -31.51 -14.44 34.90
CA GLU A 258 -32.30 -13.33 34.36
C GLU A 258 -33.00 -12.50 35.46
N ASN A 259 -33.52 -13.16 36.50
CA ASN A 259 -34.13 -12.48 37.64
C ASN A 259 -33.14 -11.56 38.38
N ILE A 260 -31.88 -11.99 38.52
CA ILE A 260 -30.81 -11.18 39.13
C ILE A 260 -30.43 -10.01 38.22
N HIS A 261 -30.37 -10.24 36.91
CA HIS A 261 -30.16 -9.17 35.94
C HIS A 261 -31.26 -8.10 36.02
N ASN A 262 -32.52 -8.51 36.13
CA ASN A 262 -33.65 -7.60 36.26
C ASN A 262 -33.61 -6.82 37.59
N MET A 263 -33.23 -7.47 38.69
CA MET A 263 -33.03 -6.81 39.97
C MET A 263 -31.92 -5.74 39.90
N LEU A 264 -30.78 -6.06 39.28
CA LEU A 264 -29.69 -5.09 39.07
C LEU A 264 -30.17 -3.88 38.26
N ARG A 265 -30.93 -4.13 37.18
CA ARG A 265 -31.47 -3.07 36.33
C ARG A 265 -32.44 -2.17 37.09
N TYR A 266 -33.31 -2.74 37.92
CA TYR A 266 -34.21 -1.97 38.78
C TYR A 266 -33.43 -1.04 39.73
N LEU A 267 -32.45 -1.59 40.45
CA LEU A 267 -31.61 -0.81 41.37
C LEU A 267 -30.81 0.29 40.66
N ALA A 268 -30.35 0.03 39.43
CA ALA A 268 -29.65 1.00 38.61
C ALA A 268 -30.56 2.18 38.21
N VAL A 269 -31.80 1.89 37.80
CA VAL A 269 -32.79 2.91 37.43
C VAL A 269 -33.18 3.75 38.65
N GLU A 270 -33.54 3.10 39.76
CA GLU A 270 -33.92 3.81 41.01
C GLU A 270 -32.76 4.66 41.55
N GLY A 271 -31.53 4.14 41.49
CA GLY A 271 -30.34 4.85 41.95
C GLY A 271 -29.80 5.89 40.97
N ASN A 272 -30.36 6.00 39.75
CA ASN A 272 -29.82 6.77 38.63
C ASN A 272 -28.30 6.55 38.41
N ILE A 273 -27.87 5.29 38.51
CA ILE A 273 -26.48 4.85 38.34
C ILE A 273 -26.41 3.69 37.37
N SER A 274 -25.22 3.39 36.83
CA SER A 274 -25.04 2.22 35.96
C SER A 274 -25.11 0.92 36.75
N ASN A 275 -25.48 -0.19 36.07
CA ASN A 275 -25.41 -1.54 36.63
C ASN A 275 -24.02 -1.84 37.23
N ASP A 276 -22.95 -1.41 36.55
CA ASP A 276 -21.58 -1.58 37.04
C ASP A 276 -21.35 -0.92 38.40
N LYS A 277 -21.94 0.27 38.62
CA LYS A 277 -21.85 0.99 39.89
C LYS A 277 -22.67 0.34 40.99
N VAL A 278 -23.84 -0.22 40.67
CA VAL A 278 -24.62 -1.02 41.61
C VAL A 278 -23.79 -2.22 42.09
N ILE A 279 -23.15 -2.93 41.16
CA ILE A 279 -22.28 -4.08 41.48
C ILE A 279 -21.08 -3.63 42.33
N GLU A 280 -20.40 -2.55 41.95
CA GLU A 280 -19.27 -2.01 42.70
C GLU A 280 -19.66 -1.66 44.15
N HIS A 281 -20.81 -1.00 44.34
CA HIS A 281 -21.33 -0.68 45.68
C HIS A 281 -21.66 -1.94 46.48
N ALA A 282 -22.31 -2.93 45.86
CA ALA A 282 -22.66 -4.18 46.52
C ALA A 282 -21.41 -4.96 46.95
N VAL A 283 -20.42 -5.08 46.07
CA VAL A 283 -19.14 -5.76 46.38
C VAL A 283 -18.39 -5.04 47.50
N LYS A 284 -18.33 -3.71 47.46
CA LYS A 284 -17.66 -2.91 48.49
C LYS A 284 -18.35 -3.07 49.86
N ALA A 285 -19.68 -2.99 49.90
CA ALA A 285 -20.44 -3.19 51.12
C ALA A 285 -20.25 -4.59 51.71
N ALA A 286 -20.23 -5.63 50.85
CA ALA A 286 -19.94 -7.00 51.27
C ALA A 286 -18.51 -7.15 51.82
N TYR A 287 -17.52 -6.61 51.13
CA TYR A 287 -16.12 -6.63 51.57
C TYR A 287 -15.92 -5.94 52.92
N ASP A 288 -16.48 -4.73 53.09
CA ASP A 288 -16.37 -3.97 54.33
C ASP A 288 -17.03 -4.69 55.52
N ARG A 289 -18.15 -5.38 55.28
CA ARG A 289 -18.79 -6.23 56.31
C ARG A 289 -17.89 -7.40 56.71
N ILE A 290 -17.34 -8.14 55.75
CA ILE A 290 -16.45 -9.29 56.02
C ILE A 290 -15.21 -8.84 56.79
N LYS A 291 -14.59 -7.73 56.37
CA LYS A 291 -13.39 -7.18 57.00
C LYS A 291 -13.62 -6.74 58.44
N LYS A 292 -14.81 -6.23 58.77
CA LYS A 292 -15.19 -5.86 60.15
C LYS A 292 -15.38 -7.06 61.07
N HIS A 293 -15.79 -8.22 60.54
CA HIS A 293 -16.00 -9.45 61.32
C HIS A 293 -14.73 -10.32 61.41
N SER A 294 -13.68 -9.99 60.68
CA SER A 294 -12.38 -10.70 60.68
C SER A 294 -11.32 -10.02 61.56
N LYS A 295 -11.71 -8.98 62.31
CA LYS A 295 -10.92 -8.31 63.36
C LYS A 295 -11.60 -8.55 64.69
#